data_AF-A0A3T0Y9A7-F1
#
_entry.id   AF-A0A3T0Y9A7-F1
#
_cell.length_a   1.000
_cell.length_b   1.000
_cell.length_c   1.000
_cell.angle_alpha   90.00
_cell.angle_beta   90.00
_cell.angle_gamma   90.00
#
_symmetry.space_group_name_H-M   'P 1'
#
loop_
_entity.id
_entity.type
_entity.pdbx_description
1 polymer ?
#
loop_
_entity_poly.entity_id
_entity_poly.type
_entity_poly.pdbx_seq_one_letter_code
_entity_poly.pdbx_strand_id
1 'polypeptide(L)'
;MWLSDGYADRWALQLDPENTGYGHSTDQVDAVRVGSAQQLLDYFDAVHQRSLRLVAGLTDADLQRVVDERWDPPVTLLVRLVSVVDDAVQHAGQAAYARGIILSGS
;
A
#
# COMPACT_ATOMS: atom_id res chain seq x y z
N MET A 1 -10.81 1.25 -4.23
CA MET A 1 -10.13 2.54 -4.36
C MET A 1 -9.31 2.62 -5.65
N TRP A 2 -8.17 1.92 -5.78
CA TRP A 2 -7.25 2.08 -6.94
C TRP A 2 -7.94 1.96 -8.31
N LEU A 3 -8.45 0.78 -8.64
CA LEU A 3 -9.21 0.54 -9.88
C LEU A 3 -10.68 0.94 -9.71
N SER A 4 -11.32 0.50 -8.62
CA SER A 4 -12.78 0.63 -8.44
C SER A 4 -13.28 2.06 -8.34
N ASP A 5 -12.45 3.00 -7.88
CA ASP A 5 -12.84 4.38 -7.64
C ASP A 5 -12.01 5.35 -8.51
N GLY A 6 -11.40 4.83 -9.58
CA GLY A 6 -10.73 5.59 -10.63
C GLY A 6 -9.44 6.30 -10.21
N TYR A 7 -8.78 5.88 -9.12
CA TYR A 7 -7.49 6.47 -8.74
C TYR A 7 -6.39 6.17 -9.77
N ALA A 8 -6.38 4.96 -10.36
CA ALA A 8 -5.44 4.60 -11.40
C ALA A 8 -5.49 5.58 -12.60
N ASP A 9 -6.70 5.85 -13.09
CA ASP A 9 -6.92 6.80 -14.19
C ASP A 9 -6.55 8.24 -13.80
N ARG A 10 -6.90 8.66 -12.57
CA ARG A 10 -6.53 10.00 -12.06
C ARG A 10 -5.03 10.18 -11.93
N TRP A 11 -4.30 9.13 -11.56
CA TRP A 11 -2.86 9.17 -11.38
C TRP A 11 -2.11 9.01 -12.69
N ALA A 12 -2.71 8.32 -13.67
CA ALA A 12 -2.22 8.18 -15.05
C ALA A 12 -0.72 7.83 -15.13
N LEU A 13 -0.27 6.96 -14.22
CA LEU A 13 1.12 6.51 -14.19
C LEU A 13 1.45 5.80 -15.51
N GLN A 14 2.70 5.94 -15.97
CA GLN A 14 3.21 5.25 -17.15
C GLN A 14 3.55 3.78 -16.82
N LEU A 15 2.63 3.09 -16.14
CA LEU A 15 2.71 1.72 -15.67
C LEU A 15 1.36 1.05 -15.86
N ASP A 16 1.35 -0.28 -15.91
CA ASP A 16 0.11 -1.06 -15.91
C ASP A 16 -0.72 -0.71 -14.64
N PRO A 17 -2.01 -0.36 -14.76
CA PRO A 17 -2.89 -0.12 -13.62
C PRO A 17 -2.98 -1.29 -12.62
N GLU A 18 -2.72 -2.53 -13.04
CA GLU A 18 -2.70 -3.71 -12.16
C GLU A 18 -1.31 -3.95 -11.52
N ASN A 19 -0.31 -3.12 -11.86
CA ASN A 19 1.02 -3.23 -11.30
C ASN A 19 1.03 -2.93 -9.79
N THR A 20 1.69 -3.77 -9.02
CA THR A 20 1.71 -3.70 -7.55
C THR A 20 2.92 -2.99 -6.95
N GLY A 21 3.93 -2.63 -7.75
CA GLY A 21 5.23 -2.13 -7.27
C GLY A 21 6.26 -3.23 -7.02
N TYR A 22 5.84 -4.49 -6.86
CA TYR A 22 6.76 -5.57 -6.54
C TYR A 22 7.65 -5.92 -7.74
N GLY A 23 8.96 -6.02 -7.50
CA GLY A 23 9.93 -6.35 -8.54
C GLY A 23 10.20 -5.22 -9.53
N HIS A 24 9.87 -3.97 -9.19
CA HIS A 24 10.18 -2.80 -10.03
C HIS A 24 11.67 -2.68 -10.36
N SER A 25 11.96 -2.43 -11.63
CA SER A 25 13.26 -1.89 -12.07
C SER A 25 13.39 -0.42 -11.70
N THR A 26 14.61 0.13 -11.78
CA THR A 26 14.84 1.57 -11.55
C THR A 26 13.98 2.45 -12.47
N ASP A 27 13.87 2.11 -13.75
CA ASP A 27 13.03 2.85 -14.70
C ASP A 27 11.54 2.84 -14.30
N GLN A 28 11.07 1.72 -13.75
CA GLN A 28 9.69 1.61 -13.26
C GLN A 28 9.46 2.43 -11.99
N VAL A 29 10.43 2.45 -11.08
CA VAL A 29 10.40 3.35 -9.92
C VAL A 29 10.36 4.81 -10.37
N ASP A 30 11.17 5.18 -11.36
CA ASP A 30 11.22 6.54 -11.90
C ASP A 30 9.93 6.96 -12.64
N ALA A 31 9.14 5.99 -13.10
CA ALA A 31 7.82 6.24 -13.68
C ALA A 31 6.74 6.56 -12.62
N VAL A 32 6.98 6.28 -11.33
CA VAL A 32 6.08 6.64 -10.24
C VAL A 32 6.26 8.12 -9.88
N ARG A 33 5.58 8.98 -10.62
CA ARG A 33 5.57 10.43 -10.40
C ARG A 33 4.18 10.91 -10.00
N VAL A 34 4.11 11.67 -8.92
CA VAL A 34 2.88 12.33 -8.47
C VAL A 34 2.95 13.82 -8.74
N GLY A 35 1.80 14.42 -9.07
CA GLY A 35 1.69 15.85 -9.37
C GLY A 35 1.68 16.73 -8.13
N SER A 36 1.38 16.19 -6.94
CA SER A 36 1.37 16.94 -5.69
C SER A 36 1.44 16.02 -4.46
N ALA A 37 1.80 16.59 -3.31
CA ALA A 37 1.67 15.91 -2.02
C ALA A 37 0.19 15.62 -1.67
N GLN A 38 -0.73 16.51 -2.05
CA GLN A 38 -2.17 16.32 -1.81
C GLN A 38 -2.70 15.05 -2.48
N GLN A 39 -2.22 14.74 -3.69
CA GLN A 39 -2.58 13.50 -4.39
C GLN A 39 -2.26 12.24 -3.56
N LEU A 40 -1.13 12.22 -2.86
CA LEU A 40 -0.75 11.13 -1.96
C LEU A 40 -1.66 11.08 -0.73
N LEU A 41 -1.93 12.24 -0.11
CA LEU A 41 -2.77 12.35 1.08
C LEU A 41 -4.21 11.93 0.80
N ASP A 42 -4.80 12.37 -0.32
CA ASP A 42 -6.17 12.01 -0.71
C ASP A 42 -6.33 10.50 -0.92
N TYR A 43 -5.31 9.85 -1.49
CA TYR A 43 -5.34 8.39 -1.65
C TYR A 43 -5.13 7.67 -0.33
N PHE A 44 -4.22 8.16 0.52
CA PHE A 44 -4.01 7.64 1.86
C PHE A 44 -5.30 7.69 2.68
N ASP A 45 -5.98 8.85 2.74
CA ASP A 45 -7.22 9.02 3.49
C ASP A 45 -8.31 8.07 2.99
N ALA A 46 -8.46 7.93 1.67
CA ALA A 46 -9.43 7.04 1.07
C ALA A 46 -9.17 5.56 1.43
N VAL A 47 -7.92 5.11 1.36
CA VAL A 47 -7.52 3.75 1.76
C VAL A 47 -7.70 3.58 3.27
N HIS A 48 -7.24 4.53 4.07
CA HIS A 48 -7.33 4.49 5.52
C HIS A 48 -8.78 4.37 6.01
N GLN A 49 -9.69 5.19 5.48
CA GLN A 49 -11.12 5.14 5.80
C GLN A 49 -11.76 3.81 5.39
N ARG A 50 -11.36 3.23 4.25
CA ARG A 50 -11.84 1.89 3.85
C ARG A 50 -11.32 0.80 4.78
N SER A 51 -10.05 0.87 5.16
CA SER A 51 -9.41 -0.08 6.09
C SER A 51 -10.05 -0.03 7.47
N LEU A 52 -10.33 1.15 8.02
CA LEU A 52 -11.03 1.30 9.29
C LEU A 52 -12.41 0.65 9.27
N ARG A 53 -13.21 0.90 8.21
CA ARG A 53 -14.53 0.26 8.05
C ARG A 53 -14.45 -1.25 7.94
N LEU A 54 -13.42 -1.77 7.27
CA LEU A 54 -13.21 -3.21 7.15
C LEU A 54 -12.90 -3.81 8.52
N VAL A 55 -11.91 -3.26 9.23
CA VAL A 55 -11.44 -3.80 10.52
C VAL A 55 -12.53 -3.69 11.60
N ALA A 56 -13.29 -2.60 11.63
CA ALA A 56 -14.36 -2.40 12.60
C ALA A 56 -15.49 -3.45 12.51
N GLY A 57 -15.65 -4.12 11.37
CA GLY A 57 -16.64 -5.17 11.16
C GLY A 57 -16.15 -6.59 11.39
N LEU A 58 -14.87 -6.80 11.71
CA LEU A 58 -14.30 -8.13 11.88
C LEU A 58 -14.64 -8.74 13.24
N THR A 59 -14.90 -10.04 13.23
CA THR A 59 -15.01 -10.87 14.42
C THR A 59 -13.78 -11.76 14.58
N ASP A 60 -13.59 -12.34 15.77
CA ASP A 60 -12.49 -13.29 16.02
C ASP A 60 -12.54 -14.51 15.08
N ALA A 61 -13.74 -14.94 14.68
CA ALA A 61 -13.92 -16.03 13.73
C ALA A 61 -13.40 -15.66 12.32
N ASP A 62 -13.60 -14.40 11.89
CA ASP A 62 -13.11 -13.93 10.59
C ASP A 62 -11.59 -13.96 10.51
N LEU A 63 -10.90 -13.73 11.63
CA LEU A 63 -9.44 -13.71 11.72
C LEU A 63 -8.80 -15.06 11.39
N GLN A 64 -9.53 -16.17 11.62
CA GLN A 64 -9.07 -17.54 11.34
C GLN A 64 -9.28 -17.97 9.89
N ARG A 65 -10.02 -17.20 9.09
CA ARG A 65 -10.28 -17.53 7.69
C ARG A 65 -8.98 -17.53 6.88
N VAL A 66 -8.72 -18.61 6.15
CA VAL A 66 -7.61 -18.70 5.19
C VAL A 66 -7.92 -17.78 4.00
N VAL A 67 -6.94 -16.93 3.65
CA VAL A 67 -7.02 -15.97 2.54
C VAL A 67 -6.00 -16.26 1.44
N ASP A 68 -4.99 -17.09 1.71
CA ASP A 68 -4.03 -17.55 0.71
C ASP A 68 -3.51 -18.96 1.04
N GLU A 69 -3.91 -19.94 0.23
CA GLU A 69 -3.52 -21.35 0.37
C GLU A 69 -2.16 -21.67 -0.28
N ARG A 70 -1.52 -20.70 -0.95
CA ARG A 70 -0.25 -20.91 -1.68
C ARG A 70 0.98 -20.90 -0.78
N TRP A 71 0.81 -20.76 0.53
CA TRP A 71 1.87 -20.70 1.54
C TRP A 71 1.75 -21.87 2.52
N ASP A 72 2.86 -22.24 3.16
CA ASP A 72 2.90 -23.27 4.20
C ASP A 72 3.56 -22.71 5.48
N PRO A 73 2.80 -22.49 6.58
CA PRO A 73 1.35 -22.70 6.69
C PRO A 73 0.54 -21.69 5.84
N PRO A 74 -0.73 -22.03 5.47
CA PRO A 74 -1.61 -21.11 4.76
C PRO A 74 -1.80 -19.78 5.50
N VAL A 75 -1.90 -18.69 4.75
CA VAL A 75 -2.05 -17.35 5.34
C VAL A 75 -3.51 -17.13 5.73
N THR A 76 -3.75 -16.86 7.02
CA THR A 76 -5.05 -16.42 7.54
C THR A 76 -5.24 -14.91 7.40
N LEU A 77 -6.48 -14.43 7.57
CA LEU A 77 -6.77 -13.00 7.58
C LEU A 77 -5.96 -12.27 8.66
N LEU A 78 -5.81 -12.86 9.85
CA LEU A 78 -4.97 -12.30 10.91
C LEU A 78 -3.54 -12.07 10.44
N VAL A 79 -2.90 -13.12 9.89
CA VAL A 79 -1.52 -13.03 9.38
C VAL A 79 -1.43 -11.96 8.31
N ARG A 80 -2.37 -11.92 7.36
CA ARG A 80 -2.38 -10.90 6.31
C ARG A 80 -2.50 -9.48 6.86
N LEU A 81 -3.36 -9.25 7.86
CA LEU A 81 -3.51 -7.93 8.48
C LEU A 81 -2.22 -7.48 9.19
N VAL A 82 -1.59 -8.39 9.94
CA VAL A 82 -0.29 -8.12 10.59
C VAL A 82 0.78 -7.81 9.54
N SER A 83 0.87 -8.59 8.47
CA SER A 83 1.83 -8.35 7.39
C SER A 83 1.64 -6.99 6.72
N VAL A 84 0.40 -6.55 6.48
CA VAL A 84 0.11 -5.23 5.91
C VAL A 84 0.54 -4.09 6.84
N VAL A 85 0.34 -4.24 8.16
CA VAL A 85 0.79 -3.24 9.14
C VAL A 85 2.31 -3.18 9.21
N ASP A 86 2.98 -4.34 9.27
CA ASP A 86 4.45 -4.41 9.29
C ASP A 86 5.07 -3.76 8.06
N ASP A 87 4.57 -4.10 6.86
CA ASP A 87 4.98 -3.51 5.59
C ASP A 87 4.83 -1.98 5.58
N ALA A 88 3.67 -1.47 6.03
CA ALA A 88 3.43 -0.03 6.10
C ALA A 88 4.39 0.69 7.06
N VAL A 89 4.73 0.07 8.20
CA VAL A 89 5.69 0.63 9.16
C VAL A 89 7.10 0.66 8.58
N GLN A 90 7.52 -0.41 7.89
CA GLN A 90 8.81 -0.47 7.21
C GLN A 90 8.93 0.64 6.16
N HIS A 91 7.90 0.81 5.33
CA HIS A 91 7.87 1.85 4.31
C HIS A 91 7.85 3.27 4.91
N ALA A 92 7.17 3.50 6.02
CA ALA A 92 7.22 4.77 6.73
C ALA A 92 8.65 5.09 7.22
N GLY A 93 9.37 4.09 7.74
CA GLY A 93 10.77 4.22 8.12
C GLY A 93 11.69 4.56 6.93
N GLN A 94 11.50 3.89 5.79
CA GLN A 94 12.24 4.17 4.55
C GLN A 94 12.00 5.59 4.04
N ALA A 95 10.74 6.06 4.06
CA ALA A 95 10.39 7.41 3.67
C ALA A 95 11.04 8.47 4.58
N ALA A 96 11.04 8.22 5.90
CA ALA A 96 11.73 9.10 6.86
C ALA A 96 13.25 9.14 6.65
N TYR A 97 13.86 7.99 6.35
CA TYR A 97 15.28 7.89 6.02
C TYR A 97 15.63 8.67 4.74
N ALA A 98 14.87 8.47 3.66
CA ALA A 98 15.05 9.19 2.39
C ALA A 98 14.89 10.71 2.59
N ARG A 99 13.90 11.14 3.36
CA ARG A 99 13.73 12.55 3.74
C ARG A 99 14.95 13.09 4.47
N GLY A 100 15.55 12.32 5.37
CA GLY A 100 16.78 12.68 6.06
C GLY A 100 17.94 12.97 5.10
N ILE A 101 18.17 12.07 4.13
CA ILE A 101 19.20 12.25 3.09
C ILE A 101 18.96 13.54 2.30
N ILE A 102 17.73 13.74 1.80
CA ILE A 102 17.36 14.90 0.98
C ILE A 102 17.61 16.21 1.74
N LEU A 103 17.25 16.28 3.03
CA LEU A 103 17.42 17.49 3.84
C LEU A 103 18.84 17.70 4.38
N SER A 104 19.65 16.63 4.48
CA SER A 104 21.06 16.74 4.88
C SER A 104 21.99 17.12 3.73
N GLY A 105 21.55 16.91 2.49
CA GLY A 105 22.30 17.21 1.26
C GLY A 105 22.05 18.60 0.68
N SER A 106 21.26 19.44 1.36
CA SER A 106 20.91 20.82 0.98
C SER A 106 21.64 21.87 1.81
#